data_AF-A0ABD1HW93-F1
#
_entry.id   AF-A0ABD1HW93-F1
#
_cell.length_a   1.000
_cell.length_b   1.000
_cell.length_c   1.000
_cell.angle_alpha   90.00
_cell.angle_beta   90.00
_cell.angle_gamma   90.00
#
_symmetry.space_group_name_H-M   'P 1'
#
loop_
_entity.id
_entity.type
_entity.pdbx_description
1 polymer ?
#
loop_
_entity_poly.entity_id
_entity_poly.type
_entity_poly.pdbx_seq_one_letter_code
_entity_poly.pdbx_strand_id
1 'polypeptide(L)'
;MSLKVLNPNAEVLNKSHALHMNINAAKGLQDVLKSNLGPKGTIKMLVGGAGDIKLTKDGNTLLKEMQIQSPTAIMIARTAVAQDETSGDGTTSTVIFIGELMKQSERYIDEGMHPRVLVDGFEIAKRATLQFLEKFKTPVVMGDEPDKEILKMVARTALRTKLYESLADQLTDIVVNAVLCIRKPEDPIDLFMVEIMHMRHKFDVDTRLEKNR
;
A
#
# COMPACT_ATOMS: atom_id res chain seq x y z
N MET A 1 34.26 -18.92 -15.51
CA MET A 1 34.26 -18.23 -16.82
C MET A 1 33.39 -17.00 -16.68
N SER A 2 33.96 -15.81 -16.85
CA SER A 2 33.21 -14.55 -16.67
C SER A 2 32.11 -14.43 -17.74
N LEU A 3 30.88 -14.09 -17.36
CA LEU A 3 29.76 -13.84 -18.28
C LEU A 3 30.10 -12.84 -19.39
N LYS A 4 31.07 -11.96 -19.16
CA LYS A 4 31.60 -11.03 -20.16
C LYS A 4 32.32 -11.72 -21.33
N VAL A 5 32.74 -12.98 -21.16
CA VAL A 5 33.31 -13.81 -22.24
C VAL A 5 32.22 -14.27 -23.21
N LEU A 6 30.98 -14.42 -22.74
CA LEU A 6 29.83 -14.84 -23.56
C LEU A 6 29.16 -13.64 -24.26
N ASN A 7 29.08 -12.50 -23.58
CA ASN A 7 28.55 -11.26 -24.17
C ASN A 7 29.36 -10.05 -23.67
N PRO A 8 30.14 -9.39 -24.56
CA PRO A 8 30.95 -8.22 -24.20
C PRO A 8 30.13 -7.02 -23.70
N ASN A 9 28.87 -6.89 -24.16
CA ASN A 9 27.98 -5.79 -23.82
C ASN A 9 27.14 -6.04 -22.55
N ALA A 10 27.31 -7.20 -21.90
CA ALA A 10 26.57 -7.52 -20.69
C ALA A 10 27.16 -6.79 -19.47
N GLU A 11 26.36 -5.91 -18.86
CA GLU A 11 26.65 -5.36 -17.55
C GLU A 11 26.32 -6.38 -16.47
N VAL A 12 27.34 -6.77 -15.69
CA VAL A 12 27.20 -7.73 -14.60
C VAL A 12 27.70 -7.08 -13.33
N LEU A 13 26.86 -7.08 -12.30
CA LEU A 13 27.20 -6.60 -10.98
C LEU A 13 27.81 -7.75 -10.17
N ASN A 14 28.88 -7.43 -9.42
CA ASN A 14 29.47 -8.35 -8.47
C ASN A 14 28.50 -8.65 -7.31
N LYS A 15 28.63 -9.81 -6.66
CA LYS A 15 27.71 -10.30 -5.62
C LYS A 15 27.40 -9.26 -4.53
N SER A 16 28.43 -8.64 -3.94
CA SER A 16 28.25 -7.60 -2.90
C SER A 16 27.64 -6.32 -3.47
N HIS A 17 28.10 -5.85 -4.63
CA HIS A 17 27.53 -4.67 -5.27
C HIS A 17 26.04 -4.85 -5.64
N ALA A 18 25.65 -6.02 -6.13
CA ALA A 18 24.26 -6.33 -6.42
C ALA A 18 23.39 -6.27 -5.15
N LEU A 19 23.90 -6.76 -4.02
CA LEU A 19 23.21 -6.72 -2.75
C LEU A 19 23.00 -5.28 -2.24
N HIS A 20 24.05 -4.46 -2.22
CA HIS A 20 23.93 -3.06 -1.81
C HIS A 20 23.05 -2.26 -2.77
N MET A 21 23.12 -2.51 -4.09
CA MET A 21 22.23 -1.86 -5.05
C MET A 21 20.76 -2.18 -4.78
N ASN A 22 20.44 -3.44 -4.43
CA ASN A 22 19.07 -3.84 -4.10
C ASN A 22 18.57 -3.16 -2.82
N ILE A 23 19.41 -3.13 -1.77
CA ILE A 23 19.08 -2.48 -0.51
C ILE A 23 18.90 -0.97 -0.70
N ASN A 24 19.78 -0.32 -1.46
CA ASN A 24 19.69 1.10 -1.76
C ASN A 24 18.44 1.45 -2.58
N ALA A 25 18.05 0.61 -3.54
CA ALA A 25 16.81 0.80 -4.28
C ALA A 25 15.58 0.72 -3.36
N ALA A 26 15.55 -0.23 -2.42
CA ALA A 26 14.46 -0.37 -1.46
C ALA A 26 14.39 0.82 -0.48
N LYS A 27 15.55 1.25 0.06
CA LYS A 27 15.66 2.42 0.94
C LYS A 27 15.24 3.71 0.23
N GLY A 28 15.68 3.90 -1.02
CA GLY A 28 15.28 5.05 -1.83
C GLY A 28 13.77 5.11 -2.04
N LEU A 29 13.13 3.99 -2.34
CA LEU A 29 11.68 3.94 -2.51
C LEU A 29 10.92 4.19 -1.20
N GLN A 30 11.40 3.64 -0.08
CA GLN A 30 10.89 3.94 1.26
C GLN A 30 10.98 5.44 1.58
N ASP A 31 12.11 6.09 1.28
CA ASP A 31 12.31 7.51 1.58
C ASP A 31 11.37 8.43 0.78
N VAL A 32 10.99 8.04 -0.44
CA VAL A 32 9.99 8.77 -1.23
C VAL A 32 8.59 8.59 -0.63
N LEU A 33 8.25 7.38 -0.18
CA LEU A 33 6.90 7.03 0.27
C LEU A 33 6.63 7.33 1.75
N LYS A 34 7.65 7.42 2.61
CA LYS A 34 7.47 7.65 4.06
C LYS A 34 6.68 8.91 4.39
N SER A 35 6.81 9.95 3.56
CA SER A 35 6.09 11.20 3.75
C SER A 35 4.58 11.07 3.56
N ASN A 36 4.12 10.02 2.87
CA ASN A 36 2.70 9.82 2.56
C ASN A 36 1.97 9.02 3.66
N LEU A 37 2.70 8.36 4.56
CA LEU A 37 2.12 7.45 5.54
C LEU A 37 1.34 8.21 6.63
N GLY A 38 0.13 7.72 6.92
CA GLY A 38 -0.71 8.19 8.03
C GLY A 38 -1.50 9.47 7.73
N PRO A 39 -2.41 9.89 8.63
CA PRO A 39 -3.31 11.03 8.39
C PRO A 39 -2.56 12.36 8.26
N LYS A 40 -1.43 12.52 8.95
CA LYS A 40 -0.55 13.70 8.85
C LYS A 40 0.45 13.65 7.69
N GLY A 41 0.40 12.60 6.86
CA GLY A 41 1.26 12.51 5.68
C GLY A 41 0.95 13.59 4.64
N THR A 42 1.96 13.95 3.85
CA THR A 42 1.90 14.96 2.81
C THR A 42 1.26 14.43 1.53
N ILE A 43 0.51 15.27 0.83
CA ILE A 43 0.02 14.99 -0.52
C ILE A 43 1.13 15.31 -1.52
N LYS A 44 1.33 14.46 -2.52
CA LYS A 44 2.28 14.69 -3.61
C LYS A 44 1.54 15.10 -4.87
N MET A 45 2.05 16.13 -5.52
CA MET A 45 1.62 16.57 -6.84
C MET A 45 2.54 15.94 -7.88
N LEU A 46 1.96 15.15 -8.77
CA LEU A 46 2.62 14.54 -9.92
C LEU A 46 2.20 15.31 -11.16
N VAL A 47 3.18 15.72 -11.96
CA VAL A 47 2.95 16.39 -13.24
C VAL A 47 3.44 15.46 -14.34
N GLY A 48 2.51 14.96 -15.16
CA GLY A 48 2.83 14.10 -16.29
C GLY A 48 3.48 14.87 -17.43
N GLY A 49 4.09 14.15 -18.39
CA GLY A 49 4.76 14.77 -19.54
C GLY A 49 3.84 15.60 -20.44
N ALA A 50 2.53 15.32 -20.43
CA ALA A 50 1.51 16.10 -21.14
C ALA A 50 0.97 17.30 -20.34
N GLY A 51 1.47 17.53 -19.13
CA GLY A 51 0.98 18.59 -18.22
C GLY A 51 -0.23 18.20 -17.37
N ASP A 52 -0.66 16.92 -17.39
CA ASP A 52 -1.70 16.42 -16.48
C ASP A 52 -1.19 16.47 -15.04
N ILE A 53 -2.02 16.98 -14.12
CA ILE A 53 -1.70 17.16 -12.71
C ILE A 53 -2.53 16.18 -11.89
N LYS A 54 -1.84 15.26 -11.22
CA LYS A 54 -2.44 14.30 -10.28
C LYS A 54 -1.97 14.60 -8.87
N LEU A 55 -2.93 14.87 -7.99
CA LEU A 55 -2.69 15.02 -6.56
C LEU A 55 -3.02 13.69 -5.88
N THR A 56 -2.05 13.06 -5.25
CA THR A 56 -2.29 11.82 -4.54
C THR A 56 -1.43 11.66 -3.30
N LYS A 57 -2.02 11.01 -2.31
CA LYS A 57 -1.35 10.47 -1.14
C LYS A 57 -1.24 8.95 -1.20
N ASP A 58 -2.02 8.32 -2.07
CA ASP A 58 -2.04 6.87 -2.22
C ASP A 58 -0.73 6.37 -2.86
N GLY A 59 -0.15 5.36 -2.21
CA GLY A 59 1.10 4.74 -2.64
C GLY A 59 0.95 4.00 -3.97
N ASN A 60 -0.18 3.33 -4.20
CA ASN A 60 -0.42 2.59 -5.44
C ASN A 60 -0.48 3.52 -6.66
N THR A 61 -1.25 4.61 -6.55
CA THR A 61 -1.31 5.65 -7.59
C THR A 61 0.08 6.22 -7.87
N LEU A 62 0.84 6.56 -6.83
CA LEU A 62 2.18 7.13 -6.99
C LEU A 62 3.15 6.15 -7.68
N LEU A 63 3.12 4.88 -7.32
CA LEU A 63 3.98 3.85 -7.90
C LEU A 63 3.63 3.53 -9.36
N LYS A 64 2.36 3.66 -9.76
CA LYS A 64 1.91 3.46 -11.15
C LYS A 64 2.32 4.63 -12.06
N GLU A 65 2.28 5.86 -11.56
CA GLU A 65 2.61 7.05 -12.34
C GLU A 65 4.13 7.31 -12.42
N MET A 66 4.91 6.82 -11.45
CA MET A 66 6.37 6.98 -11.46
C MET A 66 7.06 6.04 -12.44
N GLN A 67 7.97 6.58 -13.25
CA GLN A 67 8.86 5.78 -14.10
C GLN A 67 10.04 5.24 -13.28
N ILE A 68 9.88 4.03 -12.74
CA ILE A 68 10.91 3.35 -11.95
C ILE A 68 11.87 2.60 -12.88
N GLN A 69 13.17 2.94 -12.83
CA GLN A 69 14.21 2.28 -13.64
C GLN A 69 14.85 1.07 -12.96
N SER A 70 14.95 1.10 -11.61
CA SER A 70 15.62 0.03 -10.86
C SER A 70 14.79 -1.26 -10.89
N PRO A 71 15.35 -2.40 -11.32
CA PRO A 71 14.63 -3.69 -11.36
C PRO A 71 14.06 -4.11 -10.00
N THR A 72 14.82 -3.87 -8.94
CA THR A 72 14.43 -4.21 -7.57
C THR A 72 13.29 -3.33 -7.08
N ALA A 73 13.33 -2.04 -7.41
CA ALA A 73 12.23 -1.14 -7.08
C ALA A 73 10.96 -1.47 -7.88
N ILE A 74 11.07 -1.92 -9.14
CA ILE A 74 9.93 -2.43 -9.92
C ILE A 74 9.31 -3.65 -9.23
N MET A 75 10.14 -4.58 -8.74
CA MET A 75 9.65 -5.77 -8.03
C MET A 75 8.88 -5.38 -6.76
N ILE A 76 9.43 -4.45 -5.97
CA ILE A 76 8.76 -3.92 -4.75
C ILE A 76 7.46 -3.19 -5.11
N ALA A 77 7.47 -2.39 -6.17
CA ALA A 77 6.29 -1.67 -6.63
C ALA A 77 5.19 -2.64 -7.07
N ARG A 78 5.53 -3.73 -7.77
CA ARG A 78 4.56 -4.78 -8.14
C ARG A 78 3.96 -5.48 -6.93
N THR A 79 4.75 -5.74 -5.89
CA THR A 79 4.22 -6.27 -4.62
C THR A 79 3.22 -5.32 -3.99
N ALA A 80 3.48 -4.00 -4.02
CA ALA A 80 2.53 -3.02 -3.51
C ALA A 80 1.24 -2.96 -4.36
N VAL A 81 1.33 -3.05 -5.68
CA VAL A 81 0.15 -3.14 -6.56
C VAL A 81 -0.67 -4.40 -6.27
N ALA A 82 -0.03 -5.56 -6.08
CA ALA A 82 -0.72 -6.79 -5.70
C ALA A 82 -1.40 -6.70 -4.33
N GLN A 83 -0.81 -5.96 -3.38
CA GLN A 83 -1.43 -5.67 -2.09
C GLN A 83 -2.70 -4.82 -2.24
N ASP A 84 -2.67 -3.83 -3.13
CA ASP A 84 -3.84 -3.00 -3.47
C ASP A 84 -4.97 -3.83 -4.09
N GLU A 85 -4.64 -4.72 -5.03
CA GLU A 85 -5.64 -5.57 -5.70
C GLU A 85 -6.33 -6.56 -4.76
N THR A 86 -5.60 -7.06 -3.76
CA THR A 86 -6.12 -8.07 -2.82
C THR A 86 -6.82 -7.46 -1.61
N SER A 87 -6.31 -6.34 -1.07
CA SER A 87 -6.80 -5.75 0.18
C SER A 87 -7.32 -4.32 0.05
N GLY A 88 -7.00 -3.61 -1.03
CA GLY A 88 -7.44 -2.22 -1.27
C GLY A 88 -6.77 -1.15 -0.40
N ASP A 89 -5.85 -1.54 0.50
CA ASP A 89 -5.12 -0.63 1.39
C ASP A 89 -3.74 -1.18 1.77
N GLY A 90 -2.91 -0.38 2.45
CA GLY A 90 -1.62 -0.83 2.99
C GLY A 90 -0.47 -0.87 1.99
N THR A 91 -0.65 -0.28 0.81
CA THR A 91 0.35 -0.19 -0.26
C THR A 91 1.62 0.53 0.22
N THR A 92 1.46 1.73 0.79
CA THR A 92 2.55 2.54 1.35
C THR A 92 3.25 1.82 2.50
N SER A 93 2.49 1.20 3.41
CA SER A 93 3.03 0.46 4.55
C SER A 93 3.89 -0.72 4.11
N THR A 94 3.46 -1.46 3.08
CA THR A 94 4.19 -2.60 2.53
C THR A 94 5.56 -2.19 2.01
N VAL A 95 5.63 -1.09 1.24
CA VAL A 95 6.92 -0.62 0.70
C VAL A 95 7.84 -0.12 1.80
N ILE A 96 7.32 0.63 2.77
CA ILE A 96 8.11 1.12 3.91
C ILE A 96 8.63 -0.06 4.74
N PHE A 97 7.80 -1.08 4.96
CA PHE A 97 8.18 -2.27 5.70
C PHE A 97 9.31 -3.04 5.00
N ILE A 98 9.23 -3.23 3.68
CA ILE A 98 10.30 -3.86 2.90
C ILE A 98 11.60 -3.04 2.96
N GLY A 99 11.52 -1.72 2.80
CA GLY A 99 12.69 -0.85 2.88
C GLY A 99 13.38 -0.93 4.24
N GLU A 100 12.61 -0.91 5.33
CA GLU A 100 13.17 -0.95 6.67
C GLU A 100 13.75 -2.34 6.99
N LEU A 101 13.11 -3.43 6.53
CA LEU A 101 13.67 -4.78 6.64
C LEU A 101 15.02 -4.89 5.92
N MET A 102 15.13 -4.33 4.71
CA MET A 102 16.38 -4.32 3.94
C MET A 102 17.47 -3.50 4.64
N LYS A 103 17.10 -2.34 5.21
CA LYS A 103 18.00 -1.48 5.98
C LYS A 103 18.51 -2.13 7.26
N GLN A 104 17.66 -2.85 7.99
CA GLN A 104 18.10 -3.59 9.17
C GLN A 104 18.97 -4.79 8.78
N SER A 105 18.66 -5.45 7.66
CA SER A 105 19.46 -6.55 7.13
C SER A 105 20.87 -6.10 6.73
N GLU A 106 21.00 -4.92 6.11
CA GLU A 106 22.29 -4.33 5.72
C GLU A 106 23.29 -4.31 6.87
N ARG A 107 22.85 -3.87 8.06
CA ARG A 107 23.69 -3.77 9.25
C ARG A 107 24.33 -5.10 9.65
N TYR A 108 23.55 -6.18 9.66
CA TYR A 108 24.04 -7.51 10.00
C TYR A 108 24.91 -8.13 8.90
N ILE A 109 24.62 -7.80 7.64
CA ILE A 109 25.42 -8.25 6.50
C ILE A 109 26.81 -7.58 6.53
N ASP A 110 26.86 -6.29 6.88
CA ASP A 110 28.11 -5.54 7.03
C ASP A 110 28.96 -6.08 8.19
N GLU A 111 28.33 -6.61 9.24
CA GLU A 111 28.98 -7.33 10.34
C GLU A 111 29.47 -8.75 9.95
N GLY A 112 29.24 -9.19 8.70
CA GLY A 112 29.70 -10.46 8.16
C GLY A 112 28.69 -11.60 8.24
N MET A 113 27.44 -11.34 8.61
CA MET A 113 26.41 -12.37 8.64
C MET A 113 26.03 -12.82 7.22
N HIS A 114 25.96 -14.13 7.00
CA HIS A 114 25.55 -14.65 5.70
C HIS A 114 24.04 -14.38 5.48
N PRO A 115 23.61 -13.78 4.34
CA PRO A 115 22.21 -13.39 4.12
C PRO A 115 21.18 -14.50 4.29
N ARG A 116 21.58 -15.76 4.05
CA ARG A 116 20.72 -16.93 4.26
C ARG A 116 20.24 -17.07 5.71
N VAL A 117 21.10 -16.76 6.68
CA VAL A 117 20.75 -16.82 8.11
C VAL A 117 19.68 -15.78 8.45
N LEU A 118 19.74 -14.59 7.83
CA LEU A 118 18.71 -13.56 7.98
C LEU A 118 17.37 -14.00 7.40
N VAL A 119 17.38 -14.64 6.23
CA VAL A 119 16.16 -15.17 5.60
C VAL A 119 15.50 -16.23 6.49
N ASP A 120 16.29 -17.17 7.03
CA ASP A 120 15.78 -18.19 7.94
C ASP A 120 15.21 -17.55 9.23
N GLY A 121 15.89 -16.53 9.75
CA GLY A 121 15.41 -15.72 10.89
C GLY A 121 14.09 -15.01 10.60
N PHE A 122 13.93 -14.40 9.42
CA PHE A 122 12.69 -13.74 9.01
C PHE A 122 11.53 -14.73 8.86
N GLU A 123 11.78 -15.95 8.39
CA GLU A 123 10.73 -16.97 8.27
C GLU A 123 10.21 -17.42 9.64
N ILE A 124 11.12 -17.58 10.62
CA ILE A 124 10.77 -17.88 12.01
C ILE A 124 9.97 -16.71 12.62
N ALA A 125 10.46 -15.48 12.44
CA ALA A 125 9.79 -14.28 12.95
C ALA A 125 8.40 -14.11 12.34
N LYS A 126 8.23 -14.30 11.03
CA LYS A 126 6.94 -14.25 10.33
C LYS A 126 5.92 -15.19 10.97
N ARG A 127 6.31 -16.43 11.24
CA ARG A 127 5.43 -17.44 11.86
C ARG A 127 5.00 -17.01 13.26
N ALA A 128 5.93 -16.54 14.08
CA ALA A 128 5.63 -16.06 15.43
C ALA A 128 4.71 -14.83 15.41
N THR A 129 4.95 -13.88 14.50
CA THR A 129 4.12 -12.68 14.34
C THR A 129 2.70 -13.00 13.92
N LEU A 130 2.50 -13.96 13.00
CA LEU A 130 1.15 -14.40 12.61
C LEU A 130 0.41 -15.09 13.76
N GLN A 131 1.11 -15.93 14.54
CA GLN A 131 0.53 -16.54 15.75
C GLN A 131 0.15 -15.50 16.80
N PHE A 132 0.94 -14.44 16.94
CA PHE A 132 0.63 -13.33 17.83
C PHE A 132 -0.57 -12.52 17.33
N LEU A 133 -0.64 -12.24 16.03
CA LEU A 133 -1.75 -11.49 15.42
C LEU A 133 -3.10 -12.18 15.68
N GLU A 134 -3.14 -13.51 15.58
CA GLU A 134 -4.34 -14.30 15.87
C GLU A 134 -4.81 -14.18 17.32
N LYS A 135 -3.89 -13.96 18.27
CA LYS A 135 -4.20 -13.74 19.69
C LYS A 135 -4.53 -12.29 20.00
N PHE A 136 -3.97 -11.36 19.23
CA PHE A 136 -4.09 -9.93 19.45
C PHE A 136 -5.37 -9.36 18.83
N LYS A 137 -5.89 -9.96 17.76
CA LYS A 137 -7.13 -9.48 17.12
C LYS A 137 -8.31 -9.60 18.07
N THR A 138 -9.10 -8.53 18.15
CA THR A 138 -10.39 -8.54 18.85
C THR A 138 -11.46 -8.97 17.86
N PRO A 139 -12.17 -10.10 18.08
CA PRO A 139 -13.25 -10.50 17.19
C PRO A 139 -14.40 -9.49 17.31
N VAL A 140 -14.82 -8.94 16.17
CA VAL A 140 -16.04 -8.14 16.09
C VAL A 140 -17.17 -9.09 15.69
N VAL A 141 -18.19 -9.20 16.54
CA VAL A 141 -19.36 -10.02 16.26
C VAL A 141 -20.19 -9.31 15.18
N MET A 142 -20.04 -9.76 13.94
CA MET A 142 -20.96 -9.38 12.86
C MET A 142 -22.18 -10.28 12.97
N GLY A 143 -23.21 -9.85 13.70
CA GLY A 143 -24.51 -10.52 13.69
C GLY A 143 -25.26 -10.29 12.37
N ASP A 144 -26.58 -10.56 12.37
CA ASP A 144 -27.46 -10.21 11.25
C ASP A 144 -27.38 -8.70 10.95
N GLU A 145 -27.40 -7.87 12.00
CA GLU A 145 -27.13 -6.44 11.91
C GLU A 145 -25.69 -6.15 12.32
N PRO A 146 -24.87 -5.56 11.43
CA PRO A 146 -23.50 -5.21 11.75
C PRO A 146 -23.51 -3.90 12.54
N ASP A 147 -22.62 -3.76 13.52
CA ASP A 147 -22.51 -2.51 14.27
C ASP A 147 -22.04 -1.39 13.34
N LYS A 148 -22.98 -0.51 13.00
CA LYS A 148 -22.74 0.63 12.10
C LYS A 148 -21.68 1.56 12.67
N GLU A 149 -21.58 1.72 13.98
CA GLU A 149 -20.58 2.61 14.59
C GLU A 149 -19.17 2.05 14.40
N ILE A 150 -18.97 0.74 14.57
CA ILE A 150 -17.67 0.11 14.31
C ILE A 150 -17.29 0.26 12.83
N LEU A 151 -18.23 0.03 11.89
CA LEU A 151 -17.98 0.22 10.46
C LEU A 151 -17.63 1.68 10.12
N LYS A 152 -18.29 2.65 10.76
CA LYS A 152 -17.93 4.07 10.63
C LYS A 152 -16.53 4.34 11.16
N MET A 153 -16.14 3.77 12.29
CA MET A 153 -14.79 3.92 12.83
C MET A 153 -13.73 3.38 11.86
N VAL A 154 -13.98 2.23 11.25
CA VAL A 154 -13.09 1.63 10.22
C VAL A 154 -12.99 2.54 9.00
N ALA A 155 -14.13 2.93 8.42
CA ALA A 155 -14.17 3.79 7.24
C ALA A 155 -13.52 5.16 7.50
N ARG A 156 -13.80 5.77 8.66
CA ARG A 156 -13.18 7.04 9.09
C ARG A 156 -11.66 6.91 9.18
N THR A 157 -11.16 5.82 9.75
CA THR A 157 -9.72 5.58 9.89
C THR A 157 -9.04 5.48 8.52
N ALA A 158 -9.63 4.73 7.58
CA ALA A 158 -9.10 4.62 6.22
C ALA A 158 -9.16 5.94 5.45
N LEU A 159 -10.30 6.64 5.48
CA LEU A 159 -10.52 7.89 4.74
C LEU A 159 -9.64 9.04 5.23
N ARG A 160 -9.44 9.17 6.54
CA ARG A 160 -8.57 10.21 7.13
C ARG A 160 -7.10 10.08 6.71
N THR A 161 -6.69 8.92 6.19
CA THR A 161 -5.33 8.81 5.62
C THR A 161 -5.22 9.50 4.26
N LYS A 162 -6.30 9.63 3.49
CA LYS A 162 -6.28 10.13 2.11
C LYS A 162 -6.85 11.53 1.97
N LEU A 163 -7.78 11.93 2.84
CA LEU A 163 -8.55 13.17 2.76
C LEU A 163 -8.36 14.05 4.00
N TYR A 164 -8.76 15.32 3.89
CA TYR A 164 -8.84 16.21 5.05
C TYR A 164 -10.03 15.84 5.94
N GLU A 165 -9.94 16.19 7.23
CA GLU A 165 -10.79 15.62 8.29
C GLU A 165 -12.29 15.81 8.06
N SER A 166 -12.72 17.02 7.71
CA SER A 166 -14.15 17.32 7.52
C SER A 166 -14.77 16.53 6.36
N LEU A 167 -14.08 16.41 5.23
CA LEU A 167 -14.55 15.61 4.10
C LEU A 167 -14.52 14.11 4.41
N ALA A 168 -13.49 13.63 5.10
CA ALA A 168 -13.40 12.23 5.51
C ALA A 168 -14.59 11.83 6.40
N ASP A 169 -14.95 12.67 7.36
CA ASP A 169 -16.06 12.40 8.27
C ASP A 169 -17.42 12.40 7.55
N GLN A 170 -17.63 13.30 6.57
CA GLN A 170 -18.84 13.28 5.74
C GLN A 170 -18.92 12.03 4.85
N LEU A 171 -17.83 11.69 4.17
CA LEU A 171 -17.78 10.52 3.29
C LEU A 171 -17.89 9.21 4.06
N THR A 172 -17.52 9.19 5.34
CA THR A 172 -17.64 7.99 6.20
C THR A 172 -19.08 7.47 6.20
N ASP A 173 -20.07 8.34 6.42
CA ASP A 173 -21.48 7.92 6.43
C ASP A 173 -21.92 7.42 5.05
N ILE A 174 -21.47 8.07 3.98
CA ILE A 174 -21.80 7.71 2.59
C ILE A 174 -21.25 6.32 2.26
N VAL A 175 -19.97 6.06 2.54
CA VAL A 175 -19.30 4.77 2.27
C VAL A 175 -19.94 3.65 3.06
N VAL A 176 -20.19 3.83 4.37
CA VAL A 176 -20.82 2.78 5.20
C VAL A 176 -22.23 2.50 4.72
N ASN A 177 -23.03 3.53 4.40
CA ASN A 177 -24.39 3.32 3.88
C ASN A 177 -24.38 2.63 2.51
N ALA A 178 -23.41 2.92 1.63
CA ALA A 178 -23.28 2.27 0.34
C ALA A 178 -22.98 0.76 0.48
N VAL A 179 -22.00 0.42 1.34
CA VAL A 179 -21.63 -0.99 1.61
C VAL A 179 -22.78 -1.75 2.27
N LEU A 180 -23.52 -1.12 3.18
CA LEU A 180 -24.70 -1.75 3.81
C LEU A 180 -25.85 -1.97 2.83
N CYS A 181 -26.01 -1.11 1.82
CA CYS A 181 -27.05 -1.26 0.79
C CYS A 181 -26.82 -2.46 -0.14
N ILE A 182 -25.56 -2.82 -0.39
CA ILE A 182 -25.21 -3.96 -1.25
C ILE A 182 -25.05 -5.27 -0.47
N ARG A 183 -24.99 -5.21 0.86
CA ARG A 183 -24.82 -6.40 1.71
C ARG A 183 -26.03 -7.32 1.57
N LYS A 184 -25.78 -8.54 1.13
CA LYS A 184 -26.70 -9.67 1.26
C LYS A 184 -26.11 -10.65 2.28
N PRO A 185 -26.92 -11.25 3.18
CA PRO A 185 -26.38 -12.10 4.25
C PRO A 185 -25.57 -13.31 3.75
N GLU A 186 -25.92 -13.84 2.57
CA GLU A 186 -25.36 -15.10 2.06
C GLU A 186 -24.33 -14.93 0.93
N ASP A 187 -24.29 -13.76 0.28
CA ASP A 187 -23.39 -13.49 -0.86
C ASP A 187 -22.16 -12.67 -0.45
N PRO A 188 -21.00 -12.90 -1.10
CA PRO A 188 -19.87 -11.99 -0.96
C PRO A 188 -20.24 -10.59 -1.46
N ILE A 189 -19.69 -9.58 -0.81
CA ILE A 189 -19.93 -8.18 -1.18
C ILE A 189 -19.30 -7.91 -2.55
N ASP A 190 -20.15 -7.58 -3.53
CA ASP A 190 -19.72 -7.16 -4.85
C ASP A 190 -19.67 -5.63 -4.95
N LEU A 191 -18.45 -5.08 -4.96
CA LEU A 191 -18.23 -3.64 -5.08
C LEU A 191 -18.59 -3.08 -6.46
N PHE A 192 -18.75 -3.92 -7.50
CA PHE A 192 -19.21 -3.46 -8.81
C PHE A 192 -20.67 -2.97 -8.79
N MET A 193 -21.44 -3.31 -7.74
CA MET A 193 -22.78 -2.76 -7.53
C MET A 193 -22.78 -1.29 -7.09
N VAL A 194 -21.62 -0.74 -6.70
CA VAL A 194 -21.46 0.67 -6.32
C VAL A 194 -20.86 1.43 -7.49
N GLU A 195 -21.68 2.26 -8.14
CA GLU A 195 -21.23 3.12 -9.24
C GLU A 195 -20.74 4.48 -8.71
N ILE A 196 -19.54 4.88 -9.11
CA ILE A 196 -18.94 6.17 -8.72
C ILE A 196 -19.03 7.14 -9.90
N MET A 197 -20.01 8.03 -9.86
CA MET A 197 -20.18 9.10 -10.85
C MET A 197 -19.53 10.41 -10.41
N HIS A 198 -18.77 11.03 -11.30
CA HIS A 198 -18.05 12.28 -11.03
C HIS A 198 -18.72 13.46 -11.76
N MET A 199 -19.04 14.53 -11.02
CA MET A 199 -19.57 15.77 -11.57
C MET A 199 -18.60 16.93 -11.31
N ARG A 200 -18.23 17.68 -12.36
CA ARG A 200 -17.22 18.76 -12.27
C ARG A 200 -17.73 20.14 -11.84
N HIS A 201 -19.00 20.25 -11.43
CA HIS A 201 -19.72 21.53 -11.36
C HIS A 201 -19.89 22.05 -9.92
N LYS A 202 -19.49 21.26 -8.92
CA LYS A 202 -19.78 21.45 -7.50
C LYS A 202 -18.55 21.17 -6.63
N PHE A 203 -18.65 21.47 -5.33
CA PHE A 203 -17.59 21.18 -4.38
C PHE A 203 -17.55 19.69 -4.01
N ASP A 204 -16.41 19.22 -3.54
CA ASP A 204 -16.20 17.86 -3.03
C ASP A 204 -17.13 17.52 -1.85
N VAL A 205 -17.47 18.51 -1.03
CA VAL A 205 -18.46 18.39 0.05
C VAL A 205 -19.90 18.16 -0.44
N ASP A 206 -20.20 18.29 -1.73
CA ASP A 206 -21.55 18.03 -2.26
C ASP A 206 -21.77 16.56 -2.64
N THR A 207 -20.79 15.69 -2.34
CA THR A 207 -20.89 14.24 -2.61
C THR A 207 -22.05 13.63 -1.82
N ARG A 208 -22.87 12.82 -2.51
CA ARG A 208 -24.06 12.18 -1.94
C ARG A 208 -24.23 10.76 -2.45
N LEU A 209 -24.81 9.90 -1.62
CA LEU A 209 -25.24 8.57 -2.01
C LEU A 209 -26.65 8.65 -2.60
N GLU A 210 -26.80 8.27 -3.86
CA GLU A 210 -28.10 8.05 -4.49
C GLU A 210 -28.43 6.55 -4.41
N LYS A 211 -29.57 6.21 -3.81
CA LYS A 211 -30.05 4.83 -3.74
C LYS A 211 -31.04 4.61 -4.87
N ASN A 212 -30.68 3.79 -5.85
CA ASN A 212 -31.66 3.32 -6.82
C ASN A 212 -32.68 2.45 -6.07
N ARG A 213 -33.94 2.91 -6.07
CA ARG A 213 -35.08 2.15 -5.56
C ARG A 213 -35.40 0.97 -6.44
#